data_AF-A0A935ZB06-F1
#
_entry.id   AF-A0A935ZB06-F1
#
_cell.length_a   1.000
_cell.length_b   1.000
_cell.length_c   1.000
_cell.angle_alpha   90.00
_cell.angle_beta   90.00
_cell.angle_gamma   90.00
#
_symmetry.space_group_name_H-M   'P 1'
#
loop_
_entity.id
_entity.type
_entity.pdbx_description
1 polymer ?
#
loop_
_entity_poly.entity_id
_entity_poly.type
_entity_poly.pdbx_seq_one_letter_code
_entity_poly.pdbx_strand_id
1 'polypeptide(L)'
;MPPRSALALLAIFAVATPASARVSPSVGAAGQRPTPTAADAHPTAGKTPQPQLKPAKYRLAIQFVRTADDDGGRPSTLTRAKAQAAIDAANVIYRRNGGDVSFVMHADSNFDAPPVRSTALNRDCIFAPGQTIATIEANTDRSVDPQTLCDSTTPANARSAYGLERSDRIVVFSRGGNFKLAWDGDAGHWSVSRPTGGESWGTRSFVRMPSTFDGSSLLAHELGHYLHNPHTFDGGPSVTTAAEAKAAMEAWVADHPGDHPSAVFDGDARSDYPVDDTPPDPRGSLLIDVHGGDKCDPDHGSVTIGVVVRGARQNVTLTPDRSNVMSYFKGCPFPQHFSSAQYENIHAALAGNRRDLLASDGGCYSRGSDGPVVTSDDGLVATIRRIAACKLLERKPMPWEEVMGTIYSQPGDLKAGFRKVGIATGAIGVHVAREKALLEALRTPPVDD
;
A
#
# COMPACT_ATOMS: atom_id res chain seq x y z
N MET A 1 18.39 42.72 -45.82
CA MET A 1 18.42 42.03 -47.13
C MET A 1 19.87 41.94 -47.59
N PRO A 2 20.39 40.83 -48.15
CA PRO A 2 19.77 39.55 -48.54
C PRO A 2 20.22 38.35 -47.66
N PRO A 3 19.73 37.13 -47.93
CA PRO A 3 19.87 35.96 -47.06
C PRO A 3 21.12 35.13 -47.37
N ARG A 4 21.58 34.36 -46.38
CA ARG A 4 22.53 33.26 -46.59
C ARG A 4 21.83 31.94 -46.33
N SER A 5 21.62 31.22 -47.42
CA SER A 5 21.21 29.82 -47.49
C SER A 5 22.20 28.93 -46.74
N ALA A 6 21.71 28.11 -45.81
CA ALA A 6 22.43 26.96 -45.29
C ALA A 6 21.77 25.71 -45.87
N LEU A 7 22.48 25.04 -46.78
CA LEU A 7 22.20 23.68 -47.23
C LEU A 7 22.34 22.75 -46.02
N ALA A 8 21.25 22.09 -45.63
CA ALA A 8 21.30 20.92 -44.77
C ALA A 8 21.53 19.68 -45.66
N LEU A 9 22.69 19.04 -45.49
CA LEU A 9 22.98 17.73 -46.06
C LEU A 9 22.15 16.68 -45.31
N LEU A 10 21.21 16.06 -46.03
CA LEU A 10 20.44 14.91 -45.56
C LEU A 10 21.31 13.65 -45.72
N ALA A 11 21.83 13.12 -44.62
CA ALA A 11 22.50 11.81 -44.62
C ALA A 11 21.45 10.71 -44.38
N ILE A 12 21.07 10.01 -45.45
CA ILE A 12 20.23 8.81 -45.42
C ILE A 12 21.14 7.63 -45.06
N PHE A 13 21.00 7.09 -43.85
CA PHE A 13 21.52 5.77 -43.52
C PHE A 13 20.49 4.71 -43.94
N ALA A 14 20.75 4.04 -45.05
CA ALA A 14 20.06 2.81 -45.42
C ALA A 14 20.60 1.66 -44.56
N VAL A 15 19.81 1.18 -43.62
CA VAL A 15 20.07 -0.07 -42.90
C VAL A 15 19.57 -1.22 -43.76
N ALA A 16 20.51 -2.01 -44.29
CA ALA A 16 20.21 -3.24 -45.01
C ALA A 16 19.69 -4.31 -44.04
N THR A 17 18.47 -4.79 -44.28
CA THR A 17 17.90 -5.97 -43.62
C THR A 17 18.53 -7.25 -44.18
N PRO A 18 19.05 -8.19 -43.36
CA PRO A 18 19.45 -9.49 -43.86
C PRO A 18 18.22 -10.35 -44.17
N ALA A 19 18.29 -11.01 -45.34
CA ALA A 19 17.26 -11.89 -45.88
C ALA A 19 17.00 -13.11 -44.98
N SER A 20 15.73 -13.38 -44.69
CA SER A 20 15.28 -14.64 -44.09
C SER A 20 15.46 -15.80 -45.07
N ALA A 21 16.41 -16.70 -44.77
CA ALA A 21 16.46 -18.01 -45.39
C ALA A 21 15.30 -18.87 -44.86
N ARG A 22 14.37 -19.24 -45.75
CA ARG A 22 13.36 -20.27 -45.49
C ARG A 22 14.05 -21.63 -45.43
N VAL A 23 14.07 -22.24 -44.24
CA VAL A 23 14.39 -23.65 -44.08
C VAL A 23 13.08 -24.43 -44.17
N SER A 24 12.94 -25.25 -45.21
CA SER A 24 11.84 -26.21 -45.38
C SER A 24 11.90 -27.29 -44.29
N PRO A 25 10.75 -27.70 -43.71
CA PRO A 25 10.73 -28.81 -42.76
C PRO A 25 10.91 -30.14 -43.52
N SER A 26 11.95 -30.89 -43.16
CA SER A 26 12.09 -32.28 -43.57
C SER A 26 11.15 -33.16 -42.75
N VAL A 27 10.37 -33.98 -43.44
CA VAL A 27 9.51 -35.01 -42.86
C VAL A 27 10.41 -36.18 -42.46
N GLY A 28 10.73 -36.26 -41.17
CA GLY A 28 11.51 -37.33 -40.55
C GLY A 28 10.62 -38.38 -39.89
N ALA A 29 11.02 -39.64 -40.05
CA ALA A 29 10.27 -40.86 -39.78
C ALA A 29 9.85 -41.07 -38.31
N ALA A 30 8.75 -41.80 -38.14
CA ALA A 30 8.22 -42.29 -36.87
C ALA A 30 9.24 -43.20 -36.16
N GLY A 31 9.99 -42.62 -35.22
CA GLY A 31 10.83 -43.33 -34.26
C GLY A 31 10.04 -43.66 -32.99
N GLN A 32 10.17 -44.90 -32.53
CA GLN A 32 9.54 -45.44 -31.32
C GLN A 32 9.79 -44.57 -30.08
N ARG A 33 8.73 -44.35 -29.30
CA ARG A 33 8.75 -43.60 -28.04
C ARG A 33 9.55 -44.40 -27.00
N PRO A 34 10.67 -43.88 -26.47
CA PRO A 34 11.37 -44.56 -25.38
C PRO A 34 10.48 -44.55 -24.13
N THR A 35 10.35 -45.73 -23.53
CA THR A 35 9.72 -45.95 -22.22
C THR A 35 10.43 -45.08 -21.17
N PRO A 36 9.72 -44.33 -20.31
CA PRO A 36 10.36 -43.53 -19.27
C PRO A 36 11.09 -44.46 -18.29
N THR A 37 12.41 -44.35 -18.24
CA THR A 37 13.25 -44.97 -17.21
C THR A 37 13.03 -44.25 -15.89
N ALA A 38 12.87 -45.00 -14.80
CA ALA A 38 12.51 -44.53 -13.45
C ALA A 38 13.62 -43.72 -12.72
N ALA A 39 14.40 -42.90 -13.43
CA ALA A 39 15.54 -42.17 -12.89
C ALA A 39 15.30 -40.66 -12.65
N ASP A 40 14.16 -40.10 -13.07
CA ASP A 40 13.83 -38.68 -12.89
C ASP A 40 12.98 -38.40 -11.63
N ALA A 41 13.23 -39.13 -10.54
CA ALA A 41 12.73 -38.73 -9.24
C ALA A 41 13.56 -37.54 -8.75
N HIS A 42 13.09 -36.32 -9.01
CA HIS A 42 13.56 -35.14 -8.28
C HIS A 42 13.60 -35.49 -6.78
N PRO A 43 14.76 -35.35 -6.09
CA PRO A 43 14.81 -35.56 -4.66
C PRO A 43 13.75 -34.66 -4.04
N THR A 44 12.79 -35.27 -3.35
CA THR A 44 11.85 -34.54 -2.50
C THR A 44 12.71 -33.83 -1.48
N ALA A 45 12.99 -32.55 -1.72
CA ALA A 45 13.76 -31.70 -0.83
C ALA A 45 13.18 -31.91 0.58
N GLY A 46 13.97 -32.53 1.46
CA GLY A 46 13.55 -32.80 2.81
C GLY A 46 13.04 -31.49 3.39
N LYS A 47 11.81 -31.47 3.89
CA LYS A 47 11.23 -30.28 4.51
C LYS A 47 12.20 -29.84 5.62
N THR A 48 12.97 -28.78 5.37
CA THR A 48 13.80 -28.16 6.40
C THR A 48 12.91 -27.92 7.61
N PRO A 49 13.30 -28.37 8.82
CA PRO A 49 12.49 -28.16 10.01
C PRO A 49 12.09 -26.70 10.10
N GLN A 50 10.79 -26.42 10.04
CA GLN A 50 10.33 -25.05 10.19
C GLN A 50 10.72 -24.59 11.59
N PRO A 51 11.31 -23.39 11.74
CA PRO A 51 11.68 -22.88 13.05
C PRO A 51 10.45 -22.93 13.96
N GLN A 52 10.62 -23.41 15.20
CA GLN A 52 9.55 -23.39 16.19
C GLN A 52 9.25 -21.94 16.54
N LEU A 53 8.21 -21.39 15.95
CA LEU A 53 7.77 -20.02 16.20
C LEU A 53 7.08 -19.95 17.57
N LYS A 54 7.41 -18.93 18.36
CA LYS A 54 6.74 -18.63 19.63
C LYS A 54 5.22 -18.55 19.41
N PRO A 55 4.38 -19.00 20.36
CA PRO A 55 2.94 -18.77 20.31
C PRO A 55 2.66 -17.27 20.17
N ALA A 56 1.77 -16.91 19.25
CA ALA A 56 1.36 -15.52 19.08
C ALA A 56 0.46 -15.09 20.25
N LYS A 57 0.64 -13.86 20.71
CA LYS A 57 -0.22 -13.22 21.72
C LYS A 57 -1.57 -12.81 21.12
N TYR A 58 -1.55 -12.31 19.87
CA TYR A 58 -2.72 -11.86 19.15
C TYR A 58 -3.00 -12.78 17.97
N ARG A 59 -4.27 -13.09 17.77
CA ARG A 59 -4.75 -13.88 16.64
C ARG A 59 -5.82 -13.08 15.91
N LEU A 60 -5.46 -12.57 14.72
CA LEU A 60 -6.31 -11.68 13.94
C LEU A 60 -6.99 -12.46 12.82
N ALA A 61 -8.30 -12.29 12.65
CA ALA A 61 -9.04 -12.90 11.57
C ALA A 61 -8.88 -12.12 10.25
N ILE A 62 -8.69 -12.82 9.14
CA ILE A 62 -8.68 -12.25 7.78
C ILE A 62 -9.86 -12.81 6.99
N GLN A 63 -10.76 -11.95 6.53
CA GLN A 63 -11.79 -12.33 5.58
C GLN A 63 -11.34 -12.00 4.15
N PHE A 64 -11.19 -13.04 3.33
CA PHE A 64 -10.99 -12.85 1.90
C PHE A 64 -12.33 -12.68 1.18
N VAL A 65 -12.42 -11.60 0.40
CA VAL A 65 -13.57 -11.29 -0.45
C VAL A 65 -13.12 -11.33 -1.90
N ARG A 66 -13.42 -12.43 -2.58
CA ARG A 66 -13.26 -12.56 -4.03
C ARG A 66 -14.34 -11.71 -4.71
N THR A 67 -13.93 -10.83 -5.61
CA THR A 67 -14.85 -9.94 -6.34
C THR A 67 -14.91 -10.26 -7.83
N ALA A 68 -15.96 -9.79 -8.48
CA ALA A 68 -16.15 -9.74 -9.93
C ALA A 68 -16.84 -8.42 -10.29
N ASP A 69 -16.84 -8.03 -11.57
CA ASP A 69 -17.65 -6.91 -12.06
C ASP A 69 -19.16 -7.24 -11.91
N ASP A 70 -20.03 -6.24 -12.03
CA ASP A 70 -21.48 -6.41 -11.82
C ASP A 70 -22.10 -7.45 -12.78
N ASP A 71 -21.57 -7.52 -14.00
CA ASP A 71 -21.93 -8.50 -15.04
C ASP A 71 -21.32 -9.90 -14.80
N GLY A 72 -20.55 -10.07 -13.72
CA GLY A 72 -19.79 -11.28 -13.42
C GLY A 72 -18.45 -11.37 -14.17
N GLY A 73 -18.11 -10.37 -14.99
CA GLY A 73 -16.85 -10.28 -15.70
C GLY A 73 -15.66 -10.11 -14.76
N ARG A 74 -14.47 -10.49 -15.25
CA ARG A 74 -13.19 -10.34 -14.53
C ARG A 74 -13.24 -10.85 -13.07
N PRO A 75 -13.70 -12.09 -12.82
CA PRO A 75 -13.76 -12.63 -11.48
C PRO A 75 -12.36 -12.84 -10.91
N SER A 76 -12.21 -12.68 -9.60
CA SER A 76 -10.99 -13.08 -8.90
C SER A 76 -10.75 -14.59 -9.02
N THR A 77 -9.52 -14.94 -9.36
CA THR A 77 -9.00 -16.30 -9.48
C THR A 77 -8.30 -16.79 -8.22
N LEU A 78 -8.34 -16.03 -7.11
CA LEU A 78 -7.75 -16.45 -5.84
C LEU A 78 -8.46 -17.71 -5.32
N THR A 79 -7.67 -18.71 -4.94
CA THR A 79 -8.16 -19.95 -4.34
C THR A 79 -7.92 -19.95 -2.83
N ARG A 80 -8.68 -20.77 -2.10
CA ARG A 80 -8.50 -20.97 -0.66
C ARG A 80 -7.07 -21.39 -0.32
N ALA A 81 -6.49 -22.29 -1.12
CA ALA A 81 -5.11 -22.77 -0.92
C ALA A 81 -4.07 -21.65 -1.08
N LYS A 82 -4.20 -20.79 -2.10
CA LYS A 82 -3.29 -19.65 -2.29
C LYS A 82 -3.42 -18.61 -1.17
N ALA A 83 -4.65 -18.34 -0.73
CA ALA A 83 -4.91 -17.43 0.38
C ALA A 83 -4.34 -17.97 1.70
N GLN A 84 -4.47 -19.28 1.95
CA GLN A 84 -3.87 -19.92 3.11
C GLN A 84 -2.34 -19.86 3.06
N ALA A 85 -1.72 -20.16 1.91
CA ALA A 85 -0.27 -20.03 1.74
C ALA A 85 0.21 -18.60 2.04
N ALA A 86 -0.55 -17.58 1.64
CA ALA A 86 -0.22 -16.18 1.93
C ALA A 86 -0.34 -15.85 3.42
N ILE A 87 -1.37 -16.38 4.11
CA ILE A 87 -1.48 -16.30 5.58
C ILE A 87 -0.28 -16.97 6.25
N ASP A 88 0.10 -18.16 5.80
CA ASP A 88 1.20 -18.91 6.40
C ASP A 88 2.53 -18.16 6.24
N ALA A 89 2.78 -17.59 5.06
CA ALA A 89 3.95 -16.75 4.82
C ALA A 89 3.93 -15.48 5.70
N ALA A 90 2.79 -14.80 5.80
CA ALA A 90 2.64 -13.66 6.70
C ALA A 90 2.91 -14.05 8.16
N ASN A 91 2.39 -15.19 8.62
CA ASN A 91 2.62 -15.71 9.97
C ASN A 91 4.08 -16.06 10.26
N VAL A 92 4.86 -16.44 9.25
CA VAL A 92 6.31 -16.63 9.40
C VAL A 92 7.02 -15.28 9.58
N ILE A 93 6.63 -14.26 8.80
CA ILE A 93 7.24 -12.92 8.84
C ILE A 93 6.89 -12.20 10.15
N TYR A 94 5.61 -12.15 10.52
CA TYR A 94 5.11 -11.47 11.73
C TYR A 94 5.52 -12.13 13.06
N ARG A 95 6.02 -13.36 13.02
CA ARG A 95 6.58 -14.04 14.20
C ARG A 95 8.10 -14.09 14.19
N ARG A 96 8.72 -13.64 13.10
CA ARG A 96 10.16 -13.47 13.04
C ARG A 96 10.57 -12.33 13.98
N ASN A 97 11.69 -12.50 14.66
CA ASN A 97 12.21 -11.56 15.67
C ASN A 97 11.29 -11.39 16.89
N GLY A 98 10.47 -12.40 17.21
CA GLY A 98 9.69 -12.41 18.45
C GLY A 98 8.36 -11.66 18.38
N GLY A 99 7.90 -11.32 17.18
CA GLY A 99 6.58 -10.74 16.98
C GLY A 99 5.45 -11.62 17.49
N ASP A 100 4.40 -10.97 17.97
CA ASP A 100 3.36 -11.57 18.80
C ASP A 100 2.01 -11.68 18.05
N VAL A 101 1.99 -11.45 16.73
CA VAL A 101 0.77 -11.48 15.90
C VAL A 101 0.74 -12.73 15.01
N SER A 102 -0.44 -13.33 14.91
CA SER A 102 -0.77 -14.35 13.92
C SER A 102 -2.09 -14.04 13.24
N PHE A 103 -2.25 -14.56 12.03
CA PHE A 103 -3.42 -14.41 11.19
C PHE A 103 -4.07 -15.75 10.95
N VAL A 104 -5.40 -15.75 10.90
CA VAL A 104 -6.19 -16.92 10.51
C VAL A 104 -7.27 -16.55 9.51
N MET A 105 -7.60 -17.47 8.62
CA MET A 105 -8.68 -17.25 7.67
C MET A 105 -10.02 -17.23 8.41
N HIS A 106 -10.78 -16.17 8.22
CA HIS A 106 -12.13 -16.04 8.75
C HIS A 106 -13.09 -16.97 8.00
N ALA A 107 -14.05 -17.55 8.72
CA ALA A 107 -15.02 -18.50 8.16
C ALA A 107 -15.87 -17.88 7.03
N ASP A 108 -16.17 -16.58 7.13
CA ASP A 108 -16.98 -15.85 6.12
C ASP A 108 -16.19 -15.46 4.86
N SER A 109 -14.99 -16.01 4.67
CA SER A 109 -14.27 -15.87 3.39
C SER A 109 -15.03 -16.62 2.29
N ASN A 110 -15.33 -15.95 1.18
CA ASN A 110 -16.28 -16.46 0.16
C ASN A 110 -15.65 -17.45 -0.85
N PHE A 111 -14.83 -18.39 -0.37
CA PHE A 111 -14.19 -19.38 -1.25
C PHE A 111 -15.16 -20.44 -1.78
N ASP A 112 -16.23 -20.72 -1.04
CA ASP A 112 -17.23 -21.74 -1.39
C ASP A 112 -18.52 -21.13 -2.00
N ALA A 113 -18.55 -19.80 -2.16
CA ALA A 113 -19.62 -19.06 -2.82
C ALA A 113 -19.09 -18.37 -4.09
N PRO A 114 -19.96 -17.99 -5.05
CA PRO A 114 -19.55 -17.15 -6.17
C PRO A 114 -18.87 -15.85 -5.68
N PRO A 115 -17.95 -15.27 -6.48
CA PRO A 115 -17.39 -13.95 -6.18
C PRO A 115 -18.49 -12.90 -6.00
N VAL A 116 -18.25 -11.92 -5.11
CA VAL A 116 -19.14 -10.77 -4.93
C VAL A 116 -19.14 -9.96 -6.22
N ARG A 117 -20.29 -9.88 -6.90
CA ARG A 117 -20.47 -9.08 -8.11
C ARG A 117 -20.65 -7.61 -7.72
N SER A 118 -19.58 -6.85 -7.86
CA SER A 118 -19.56 -5.41 -7.62
C SER A 118 -18.38 -4.79 -8.36
N THR A 119 -18.66 -4.05 -9.42
CA THR A 119 -17.61 -3.31 -10.17
C THR A 119 -16.84 -2.37 -9.24
N ALA A 120 -17.54 -1.72 -8.30
CA ALA A 120 -16.93 -0.83 -7.32
C ALA A 120 -15.96 -1.56 -6.36
N LEU A 121 -16.25 -2.81 -5.98
CA LEU A 121 -15.31 -3.59 -5.16
C LEU A 121 -14.19 -4.23 -6.00
N ASN A 122 -14.45 -4.54 -7.28
CA ASN A 122 -13.51 -5.27 -8.14
C ASN A 122 -12.46 -4.38 -8.81
N ARG A 123 -12.78 -3.13 -9.17
CA ARG A 123 -11.88 -2.27 -9.97
C ARG A 123 -11.12 -1.23 -9.15
N ASP A 124 -9.90 -0.90 -9.53
CA ASP A 124 -9.13 0.19 -8.88
C ASP A 124 -9.80 1.56 -9.06
N CYS A 125 -10.40 1.76 -10.23
CA CYS A 125 -11.11 2.95 -10.63
C CYS A 125 -12.23 2.60 -11.62
N ILE A 126 -13.21 3.47 -11.76
CA ILE A 126 -14.35 3.33 -12.68
C ILE A 126 -14.17 4.35 -13.81
N PHE A 127 -14.16 3.91 -15.07
CA PHE A 127 -14.05 4.81 -16.20
C PHE A 127 -15.21 5.80 -16.22
N ALA A 128 -14.90 7.07 -16.44
CA ALA A 128 -15.91 8.10 -16.60
C ALA A 128 -16.83 7.80 -17.81
N PRO A 129 -18.06 8.33 -17.84
CA PRO A 129 -18.97 8.12 -18.96
C PRO A 129 -18.30 8.44 -20.31
N GLY A 130 -18.41 7.51 -21.27
CA GLY A 130 -17.78 7.65 -22.59
C GLY A 130 -16.30 7.27 -22.65
N GLN A 131 -15.64 7.04 -21.50
CA GLN A 131 -14.26 6.56 -21.48
C GLN A 131 -14.18 5.04 -21.69
N THR A 132 -13.22 4.64 -22.50
CA THR A 132 -12.80 3.26 -22.76
C THR A 132 -11.28 3.21 -22.66
N ILE A 133 -10.69 2.01 -22.64
CA ILE A 133 -9.23 1.87 -22.70
C ILE A 133 -8.68 2.60 -23.93
N ALA A 134 -9.31 2.44 -25.10
CA ALA A 134 -8.87 3.07 -26.33
C ALA A 134 -8.94 4.60 -26.30
N THR A 135 -9.98 5.19 -25.70
CA THR A 135 -10.10 6.66 -25.60
C THR A 135 -9.12 7.23 -24.58
N ILE A 136 -8.85 6.50 -23.49
CA ILE A 136 -7.84 6.89 -22.50
C ILE A 136 -6.45 6.82 -23.14
N GLU A 137 -6.13 5.74 -23.85
CA GLU A 137 -4.82 5.55 -24.48
C GLU A 137 -4.58 6.48 -25.68
N ALA A 138 -5.64 7.00 -26.29
CA ALA A 138 -5.54 8.06 -27.28
C ALA A 138 -5.30 9.46 -26.66
N ASN A 139 -5.40 9.61 -25.33
CA ASN A 139 -5.22 10.90 -24.66
C ASN A 139 -3.73 11.19 -24.41
N THR A 140 -3.22 12.17 -25.15
CA THR A 140 -1.82 12.66 -25.08
C THR A 140 -1.65 13.90 -24.20
N ASP A 141 -2.70 14.35 -23.51
CA ASP A 141 -2.62 15.48 -22.59
C ASP A 141 -2.31 15.00 -21.16
N ARG A 142 -1.04 15.14 -20.78
CA ARG A 142 -0.55 14.82 -19.42
C ARG A 142 -1.22 15.65 -18.33
N SER A 143 -1.73 16.83 -18.67
CA SER A 143 -2.31 17.76 -17.69
C SER A 143 -3.74 17.40 -17.29
N VAL A 144 -4.38 16.47 -18.00
CA VAL A 144 -5.71 15.97 -17.66
C VAL A 144 -5.67 15.33 -16.27
N ASP A 145 -6.63 15.73 -15.42
CA ASP A 145 -6.80 15.11 -14.12
C ASP A 145 -7.17 13.62 -14.30
N PRO A 146 -6.37 12.67 -13.80
CA PRO A 146 -6.67 11.24 -13.93
C PRO A 146 -8.02 10.85 -13.34
N GLN A 147 -8.56 11.57 -12.35
CA GLN A 147 -9.91 11.29 -11.81
C GLN A 147 -11.02 11.54 -12.83
N THR A 148 -10.80 12.43 -13.80
CA THR A 148 -11.77 12.68 -14.88
C THR A 148 -11.76 11.59 -15.95
N LEU A 149 -10.68 10.79 -16.01
CA LEU A 149 -10.56 9.62 -16.88
C LEU A 149 -11.03 8.35 -16.16
N CYS A 150 -10.67 8.20 -14.89
CA CYS A 150 -10.99 7.04 -14.07
C CYS A 150 -11.19 7.43 -12.59
N ASP A 151 -12.43 7.35 -12.11
CA ASP A 151 -12.79 7.65 -10.72
C ASP A 151 -12.29 6.54 -9.79
N SER A 152 -11.25 6.85 -9.01
CA SER A 152 -10.68 5.96 -8.00
C SER A 152 -11.34 6.09 -6.62
N THR A 153 -12.13 7.14 -6.41
CA THR A 153 -12.79 7.45 -5.14
C THR A 153 -13.95 6.51 -4.90
N THR A 154 -14.81 6.26 -5.90
CA THR A 154 -15.95 5.36 -5.74
C THR A 154 -15.53 3.95 -5.30
N PRO A 155 -14.54 3.28 -5.93
CA PRO A 155 -14.04 2.00 -5.44
C PRO A 155 -13.39 2.03 -4.06
N ALA A 156 -12.69 3.11 -3.70
CA ALA A 156 -12.10 3.25 -2.38
C ALA A 156 -13.18 3.37 -1.28
N ASN A 157 -14.22 4.17 -1.53
CA ASN A 157 -15.34 4.36 -0.62
C ASN A 157 -16.17 3.08 -0.46
N ALA A 158 -16.47 2.37 -1.55
CA ALA A 158 -17.22 1.11 -1.50
C ALA A 158 -16.50 0.04 -0.66
N ARG A 159 -15.18 -0.10 -0.84
CA ARG A 159 -14.36 -1.03 -0.03
C ARG A 159 -14.27 -0.58 1.42
N SER A 160 -14.17 0.73 1.66
CA SER A 160 -14.13 1.29 3.01
C SER A 160 -15.42 1.02 3.77
N ALA A 161 -16.58 1.28 3.16
CA ALA A 161 -17.88 0.98 3.73
C ALA A 161 -18.01 -0.51 4.07
N TYR A 162 -17.69 -1.40 3.12
CA TYR A 162 -17.72 -2.85 3.34
C TYR A 162 -16.80 -3.30 4.48
N GLY A 163 -15.59 -2.73 4.58
CA GLY A 163 -14.63 -3.02 5.64
C GLY A 163 -15.08 -2.52 7.01
N LEU A 164 -15.70 -1.33 7.07
CA LEU A 164 -16.18 -0.73 8.32
C LEU A 164 -17.32 -1.53 8.96
N GLU A 165 -18.18 -2.17 8.16
CA GLU A 165 -19.21 -3.08 8.64
C GLU A 165 -18.65 -4.36 9.32
N ARG A 166 -17.33 -4.60 9.19
CA ARG A 166 -16.64 -5.84 9.58
C ARG A 166 -15.36 -5.52 10.37
N SER A 167 -15.43 -4.58 11.31
CA SER A 167 -14.26 -4.08 12.05
C SER A 167 -13.57 -5.10 12.96
N ASP A 168 -14.23 -6.22 13.25
CA ASP A 168 -13.70 -7.35 14.03
C ASP A 168 -12.77 -8.30 13.24
N ARG A 169 -12.52 -7.99 11.96
CA ARG A 169 -11.62 -8.76 11.08
C ARG A 169 -10.97 -7.86 10.03
N ILE A 170 -9.85 -8.30 9.49
CA ILE A 170 -9.20 -7.63 8.38
C ILE A 170 -9.89 -8.08 7.08
N VAL A 171 -10.51 -7.17 6.36
CA VAL A 171 -11.13 -7.47 5.05
C VAL A 171 -10.09 -7.33 3.95
N VAL A 172 -9.81 -8.44 3.25
CA VAL A 172 -8.90 -8.49 2.10
C VAL A 172 -9.69 -8.72 0.82
N PHE A 173 -9.79 -7.69 -0.03
CA PHE A 173 -10.38 -7.82 -1.36
C PHE A 173 -9.38 -8.43 -2.32
N SER A 174 -9.79 -9.51 -3.00
CA SER A 174 -9.04 -10.07 -4.12
C SER A 174 -9.76 -9.77 -5.42
N ARG A 175 -9.05 -9.12 -6.34
CA ARG A 175 -9.65 -8.37 -7.45
C ARG A 175 -9.22 -8.92 -8.80
N GLY A 176 -10.18 -9.27 -9.65
CA GLY A 176 -9.90 -9.73 -11.02
C GLY A 176 -9.94 -8.62 -12.07
N GLY A 177 -10.59 -7.49 -11.77
CA GLY A 177 -10.75 -6.31 -12.65
C GLY A 177 -9.80 -5.16 -12.32
N ASN A 178 -8.56 -5.46 -11.96
CA ASN A 178 -7.60 -4.46 -11.52
C ASN A 178 -7.00 -3.68 -12.70
N PHE A 179 -7.02 -2.35 -12.61
CA PHE A 179 -6.52 -1.44 -13.63
C PHE A 179 -5.69 -0.34 -12.98
N LYS A 180 -4.54 -0.02 -13.54
CA LYS A 180 -3.71 1.10 -13.11
C LYS A 180 -3.69 2.08 -14.26
N LEU A 181 -4.31 3.23 -14.03
CA LEU A 181 -4.14 4.39 -14.88
C LEU A 181 -2.82 5.07 -14.51
N ALA A 182 -1.94 5.26 -15.49
CA ALA A 182 -0.69 5.99 -15.30
C ALA A 182 -0.30 6.73 -16.57
N TRP A 183 0.34 7.89 -16.44
CA TRP A 183 0.97 8.55 -17.57
C TRP A 183 2.20 7.75 -18.00
N ASP A 184 2.24 7.35 -19.27
CA ASP A 184 3.43 6.75 -19.89
C ASP A 184 4.25 7.87 -20.54
N GLY A 185 5.38 8.20 -19.92
CA GLY A 185 6.27 9.27 -20.37
C GLY A 185 6.97 8.96 -21.69
N ASP A 186 7.26 7.69 -21.95
CA ASP A 186 7.96 7.26 -23.16
C ASP A 186 7.01 7.19 -24.34
N ALA A 187 5.78 6.71 -24.10
CA ALA A 187 4.74 6.65 -25.13
C ALA A 187 4.02 8.00 -25.34
N GLY A 188 4.10 8.92 -24.37
CA GLY A 188 3.49 10.25 -24.46
C GLY A 188 1.96 10.23 -24.37
N HIS A 189 1.38 9.26 -23.66
CA HIS A 189 -0.06 9.14 -23.45
C HIS A 189 -0.42 8.48 -22.11
N TRP A 190 -1.69 8.55 -21.72
CA TRP A 190 -2.19 7.79 -20.57
C TRP A 190 -2.26 6.30 -20.90
N SER A 191 -1.88 5.43 -19.98
CA SER A 191 -1.91 3.97 -20.15
C SER A 191 -2.79 3.31 -19.11
N VAL A 192 -3.47 2.23 -19.51
CA VAL A 192 -4.24 1.38 -18.59
C VAL A 192 -3.56 0.01 -18.51
N SER A 193 -2.87 -0.24 -17.41
CA SER A 193 -2.18 -1.52 -17.17
C SER A 193 -2.87 -2.34 -16.08
N ARG A 194 -2.50 -3.61 -15.90
CA ARG A 194 -2.92 -4.38 -14.72
C ARG A 194 -1.93 -4.12 -13.59
N PRO A 195 -2.35 -3.63 -12.41
CA PRO A 195 -1.43 -3.48 -11.30
C PRO A 195 -0.98 -4.84 -10.81
N THR A 196 0.31 -4.93 -10.47
CA THR A 196 0.94 -6.16 -9.97
C THR A 196 0.99 -6.22 -8.44
N GLY A 197 0.66 -5.12 -7.75
CA GLY A 197 0.76 -4.98 -6.29
C GLY A 197 -0.58 -4.94 -5.55
N GLY A 198 -0.51 -4.98 -4.23
CA GLY A 198 -1.61 -4.67 -3.33
C GLY A 198 -1.62 -3.19 -2.93
N GLU A 199 -2.62 -2.82 -2.12
CA GLU A 199 -2.67 -1.51 -1.48
C GLU A 199 -3.48 -1.57 -0.18
N SER A 200 -3.02 -0.82 0.80
CA SER A 200 -3.62 -0.67 2.12
C SER A 200 -2.93 0.48 2.84
N TRP A 201 -3.57 1.05 3.86
CA TRP A 201 -3.04 2.15 4.69
C TRP A 201 -3.57 2.06 6.12
N GLY A 202 -2.92 2.75 7.05
CA GLY A 202 -3.29 2.72 8.47
C GLY A 202 -4.68 3.30 8.79
N THR A 203 -5.20 4.15 7.92
CA THR A 203 -6.52 4.79 8.05
C THR A 203 -7.65 4.06 7.31
N ARG A 204 -7.33 3.12 6.40
CA ARG A 204 -8.34 2.40 5.62
C ARG A 204 -8.88 1.19 6.38
N SER A 205 -10.14 0.83 6.19
CA SER A 205 -10.76 -0.36 6.83
C SER A 205 -10.56 -1.66 6.04
N PHE A 206 -9.74 -1.65 4.97
CA PHE A 206 -9.53 -2.82 4.11
C PHE A 206 -8.10 -2.92 3.58
N VAL A 207 -7.78 -4.11 3.07
CA VAL A 207 -6.63 -4.40 2.21
C VAL A 207 -7.14 -4.79 0.83
N ARG A 208 -6.52 -4.30 -0.25
CA ARG A 208 -6.82 -4.76 -1.61
C ARG A 208 -5.61 -5.44 -2.23
N MET A 209 -5.85 -6.58 -2.87
CA MET A 209 -4.85 -7.45 -3.47
C MET A 209 -5.22 -7.75 -4.93
N PRO A 210 -4.25 -8.08 -5.79
CA PRO A 210 -4.55 -8.62 -7.12
C PRO A 210 -5.23 -10.00 -6.99
N SER A 211 -5.75 -10.57 -8.07
CA SER A 211 -6.30 -11.95 -8.02
C SER A 211 -5.22 -13.02 -8.04
N THR A 212 -4.00 -12.67 -8.42
CA THR A 212 -2.92 -13.61 -8.74
C THR A 212 -1.86 -13.76 -7.66
N PHE A 213 -1.95 -13.06 -6.51
CA PHE A 213 -0.94 -13.20 -5.46
C PHE A 213 -0.90 -14.62 -4.89
N ASP A 214 0.29 -15.06 -4.52
CA ASP A 214 0.62 -16.45 -4.27
C ASP A 214 1.60 -16.62 -3.12
N GLY A 215 1.13 -16.78 -1.88
CA GLY A 215 2.01 -17.22 -0.77
C GLY A 215 3.25 -16.35 -0.48
N SER A 216 3.40 -15.22 -1.15
CA SER A 216 4.59 -14.38 -1.10
C SER A 216 4.48 -13.38 0.05
N SER A 217 5.53 -12.60 0.26
CA SER A 217 5.54 -11.55 1.29
C SER A 217 4.58 -10.40 0.99
N LEU A 218 3.89 -10.39 -0.16
CA LEU A 218 2.98 -9.30 -0.54
C LEU A 218 1.83 -9.14 0.46
N LEU A 219 1.19 -10.23 0.91
CA LEU A 219 0.12 -10.11 1.91
C LEU A 219 0.67 -9.53 3.23
N ALA A 220 1.84 -10.00 3.66
CA ALA A 220 2.48 -9.50 4.87
C ALA A 220 2.78 -7.99 4.80
N HIS A 221 3.28 -7.53 3.65
CA HIS A 221 3.55 -6.13 3.36
C HIS A 221 2.29 -5.27 3.44
N GLU A 222 1.21 -5.68 2.78
CA GLU A 222 -0.05 -4.92 2.85
C GLU A 222 -0.67 -4.96 4.26
N LEU A 223 -0.58 -6.09 4.96
CA LEU A 223 -0.98 -6.12 6.37
C LEU A 223 -0.14 -5.14 7.21
N GLY A 224 1.13 -4.92 6.86
CA GLY A 224 2.01 -3.98 7.53
C GLY A 224 1.48 -2.55 7.42
N HIS A 225 1.10 -2.11 6.22
CA HIS A 225 0.45 -0.82 6.02
C HIS A 225 -0.88 -0.70 6.75
N TYR A 226 -1.72 -1.74 6.69
CA TYR A 226 -2.99 -1.78 7.43
C TYR A 226 -2.77 -1.59 8.94
N LEU A 227 -1.66 -2.11 9.46
CA LEU A 227 -1.18 -2.02 10.84
C LEU A 227 -0.12 -0.91 11.03
N HIS A 228 -0.24 0.19 10.29
CA HIS A 228 0.46 1.46 10.54
C HIS A 228 1.97 1.42 10.30
N ASN A 229 2.44 0.60 9.37
CA ASN A 229 3.82 0.66 8.91
C ASN A 229 3.92 1.36 7.54
N PRO A 230 4.74 2.41 7.39
CA PRO A 230 5.04 3.03 6.10
C PRO A 230 6.00 2.15 5.28
N HIS A 231 6.28 2.54 4.03
CA HIS A 231 7.48 2.03 3.35
C HIS A 231 8.72 2.63 4.01
N THR A 232 9.82 1.86 4.06
CA THR A 232 11.13 2.32 4.58
C THR A 232 11.68 3.58 3.87
N PHE A 233 11.21 3.82 2.65
CA PHE A 233 11.60 4.96 1.81
C PHE A 233 10.47 6.00 1.65
N ASP A 234 9.40 5.92 2.46
CA ASP A 234 8.24 6.80 2.33
C ASP A 234 8.62 8.28 2.53
N GLY A 235 8.07 9.21 1.74
CA GLY A 235 8.47 10.62 1.78
C GLY A 235 9.92 10.94 1.36
N GLY A 236 10.78 9.95 1.11
CA GLY A 236 12.13 10.12 0.56
C GLY A 236 12.12 10.33 -0.97
N PRO A 237 13.22 10.86 -1.55
CA PRO A 237 13.30 11.07 -2.99
C PRO A 237 13.32 9.73 -3.74
N SER A 238 12.60 9.67 -4.86
CA SER A 238 12.63 8.50 -5.75
C SER A 238 13.83 8.61 -6.69
N VAL A 239 14.97 8.06 -6.28
CA VAL A 239 16.20 8.04 -7.10
C VAL A 239 16.36 6.72 -7.84
N THR A 240 16.91 6.78 -9.04
CA THR A 240 17.17 5.63 -9.90
C THR A 240 18.66 5.47 -10.20
N THR A 241 19.43 6.56 -10.21
CA THR A 241 20.87 6.51 -10.53
C THR A 241 21.77 6.99 -9.39
N ALA A 242 23.04 6.58 -9.43
CA ALA A 242 24.06 7.08 -8.49
C ALA A 242 24.21 8.61 -8.52
N ALA A 243 24.03 9.23 -9.68
CA ALA A 243 24.11 10.68 -9.84
C ALA A 243 22.93 11.41 -9.17
N GLU A 244 21.71 10.88 -9.33
CA GLU A 244 20.51 11.39 -8.65
C GLU A 244 20.62 11.23 -7.13
N ALA A 245 21.10 10.07 -6.67
CA ALA A 245 21.31 9.83 -5.25
C ALA A 245 22.33 10.81 -4.66
N LYS A 246 23.45 11.03 -5.35
CA LYS A 246 24.45 12.04 -4.96
C LYS A 246 23.82 13.43 -4.85
N ALA A 247 23.09 13.87 -5.88
CA ALA A 247 22.47 15.20 -5.89
C ALA A 247 21.48 15.37 -4.74
N ALA A 248 20.66 14.35 -4.45
CA ALA A 248 19.73 14.38 -3.33
C ALA A 248 20.44 14.48 -1.97
N MET A 249 21.51 13.71 -1.76
CA MET A 249 22.32 13.78 -0.54
C MET A 249 22.99 15.14 -0.34
N GLU A 250 23.58 15.72 -1.40
CA GLU A 250 24.25 17.02 -1.36
C GLU A 250 23.25 18.16 -1.12
N ALA A 251 22.07 18.11 -1.74
CA ALA A 251 20.98 19.05 -1.49
C ALA A 251 20.49 18.96 -0.04
N TRP A 252 20.29 17.74 0.47
CA TRP A 252 19.81 17.52 1.83
C TRP A 252 20.70 18.19 2.89
N VAL A 253 22.02 17.97 2.83
CA VAL A 253 22.95 18.54 3.82
C VAL A 253 23.19 20.04 3.64
N ALA A 254 22.85 20.60 2.48
CA ALA A 254 22.82 22.04 2.28
C ALA A 254 21.63 22.66 3.03
N ASP A 255 20.46 22.02 2.98
CA ASP A 255 19.23 22.47 3.65
C ASP A 255 19.19 22.11 5.14
N HIS A 256 19.85 21.01 5.53
CA HIS A 256 19.89 20.46 6.89
C HIS A 256 21.35 20.35 7.40
N PRO A 257 21.99 21.49 7.70
CA PRO A 257 23.39 21.51 8.08
C PRO A 257 23.59 20.80 9.43
N GLY A 258 24.11 19.58 9.39
CA GLY A 258 24.40 18.77 10.60
C GLY A 258 24.00 17.32 10.43
N ASP A 259 23.06 17.06 9.53
CA ASP A 259 22.59 15.72 9.22
C ASP A 259 23.63 14.93 8.43
N HIS A 260 23.60 13.60 8.60
CA HIS A 260 24.34 12.71 7.73
C HIS A 260 23.68 12.70 6.33
N PRO A 261 24.45 12.69 5.22
CA PRO A 261 23.85 12.81 3.88
C PRO A 261 22.85 11.69 3.54
N SER A 262 23.00 10.50 4.11
CA SER A 262 22.06 9.39 3.91
C SER A 262 20.68 9.62 4.52
N ALA A 263 20.52 10.57 5.47
CA ALA A 263 19.25 10.84 6.14
C ALA A 263 18.15 11.26 5.15
N VAL A 264 18.50 11.76 3.95
CA VAL A 264 17.54 12.02 2.88
C VAL A 264 16.73 10.76 2.49
N PHE A 265 17.31 9.57 2.66
CA PHE A 265 16.67 8.27 2.37
C PHE A 265 16.06 7.59 3.61
N ASP A 266 16.05 8.27 4.76
CA ASP A 266 15.39 7.80 5.98
C ASP A 266 13.92 8.23 5.95
N GLY A 267 13.14 7.53 5.12
CA GLY A 267 11.82 7.97 4.72
C GLY A 267 10.76 7.74 5.78
N ASP A 268 10.71 6.51 6.29
CA ASP A 268 9.75 6.09 7.31
C ASP A 268 9.90 6.84 8.63
N ALA A 269 11.11 7.28 9.02
CA ALA A 269 11.33 8.13 10.19
C ALA A 269 10.56 9.46 10.15
N ARG A 270 10.12 9.91 8.97
CA ARG A 270 9.37 11.16 8.75
C ARG A 270 7.91 10.94 8.35
N SER A 271 7.42 9.71 8.38
CA SER A 271 6.04 9.39 8.02
C SER A 271 5.06 9.70 9.16
N ASP A 272 3.76 9.55 8.90
CA ASP A 272 2.71 9.64 9.93
C ASP A 272 2.85 8.57 11.04
N TYR A 273 3.61 7.50 10.76
CA TYR A 273 3.91 6.40 11.68
C TYR A 273 5.42 6.17 11.72
N PRO A 274 6.16 7.06 12.39
CA PRO A 274 7.61 7.08 12.30
C PRO A 274 8.23 5.75 12.75
N VAL A 275 9.26 5.33 12.02
CA VAL A 275 10.10 4.16 12.31
C VAL A 275 11.54 4.65 12.24
N ASP A 276 12.28 4.58 13.35
CA ASP A 276 13.62 5.16 13.48
C ASP A 276 14.74 4.13 13.61
N ASP A 277 14.40 2.83 13.55
CA ASP A 277 15.33 1.71 13.66
C ASP A 277 15.58 0.98 12.32
N THR A 278 15.05 1.51 11.22
CA THR A 278 15.30 1.07 9.85
C THR A 278 16.45 1.88 9.23
N PRO A 279 17.37 1.24 8.49
CA PRO A 279 18.43 1.98 7.83
C PRO A 279 17.90 2.77 6.62
N PRO A 280 18.58 3.85 6.20
CA PRO A 280 18.18 4.63 5.03
C PRO A 280 18.02 3.77 3.77
N ASP A 281 16.88 3.91 3.09
CA ASP A 281 16.49 3.08 1.95
C ASP A 281 16.31 3.91 0.67
N PRO A 282 17.25 3.83 -0.29
CA PRO A 282 17.16 4.54 -1.56
C PRO A 282 16.26 3.83 -2.59
N ARG A 283 15.54 2.77 -2.19
CA ARG A 283 14.80 1.84 -3.05
C ARG A 283 15.73 0.92 -3.85
N GLY A 284 15.17 -0.20 -4.34
CA GLY A 284 15.91 -1.19 -5.12
C GLY A 284 16.35 -0.72 -6.51
N SER A 285 15.77 0.36 -7.06
CA SER A 285 16.15 0.91 -8.36
C SER A 285 17.60 1.38 -8.40
N LEU A 286 18.08 2.03 -7.34
CA LEU A 286 19.47 2.47 -7.25
C LEU A 286 20.45 1.29 -7.26
N LEU A 287 20.11 0.19 -6.58
CA LEU A 287 20.94 -1.01 -6.56
C LEU A 287 21.01 -1.67 -7.94
N ILE A 288 19.88 -1.69 -8.68
CA ILE A 288 19.82 -2.21 -10.04
C ILE A 288 20.73 -1.40 -10.97
N ASP A 289 20.68 -0.07 -10.90
CA ASP A 289 21.51 0.83 -11.71
C ASP A 289 23.01 0.63 -11.44
N VAL A 290 23.40 0.65 -10.17
CA VAL A 290 24.82 0.63 -9.79
C VAL A 290 25.47 -0.74 -10.05
N HIS A 291 24.74 -1.83 -9.81
CA HIS A 291 25.29 -3.18 -9.94
C HIS A 291 24.89 -3.88 -11.25
N GLY A 292 24.06 -3.25 -12.07
CA GLY A 292 23.70 -3.73 -13.41
C GLY A 292 22.89 -5.03 -13.43
N GLY A 293 22.02 -5.26 -12.44
CA GLY A 293 21.41 -6.59 -12.27
C GLY A 293 20.23 -6.67 -11.32
N ASP A 294 20.10 -7.84 -10.69
CA ASP A 294 19.00 -8.17 -9.79
C ASP A 294 19.18 -7.52 -8.41
N LYS A 295 18.19 -6.74 -7.96
CA LYS A 295 18.15 -6.16 -6.60
C LYS A 295 18.16 -7.22 -5.48
N CYS A 296 17.81 -8.46 -5.81
CA CYS A 296 17.80 -9.61 -4.91
C CYS A 296 19.13 -10.36 -4.86
N ASP A 297 20.16 -9.94 -5.60
CA ASP A 297 21.48 -10.55 -5.56
C ASP A 297 22.12 -10.36 -4.17
N PRO A 298 22.47 -11.43 -3.42
CA PRO A 298 23.07 -11.30 -2.10
C PRO A 298 24.36 -10.46 -2.09
N ASP A 299 25.14 -10.45 -3.18
CA ASP A 299 26.41 -9.72 -3.27
C ASP A 299 26.21 -8.20 -3.47
N HIS A 300 25.00 -7.78 -3.86
CA HIS A 300 24.65 -6.38 -4.14
C HIS A 300 23.85 -5.72 -3.01
N GLY A 301 24.28 -5.92 -1.76
CA GLY A 301 23.56 -5.44 -0.57
C GLY A 301 23.75 -3.97 -0.19
N SER A 302 24.68 -3.27 -0.84
CA SER A 302 25.00 -1.88 -0.50
C SER A 302 25.47 -1.11 -1.72
N VAL A 303 25.39 0.22 -1.66
CA VAL A 303 25.90 1.14 -2.68
C VAL A 303 26.72 2.22 -1.99
N THR A 304 27.91 2.53 -2.52
CA THR A 304 28.75 3.63 -2.02
C THR A 304 28.76 4.80 -3.01
N ILE A 305 28.34 5.97 -2.55
CA ILE A 305 28.24 7.20 -3.35
C ILE A 305 29.22 8.24 -2.82
N GLY A 306 30.02 8.83 -3.71
CA GLY A 306 30.90 9.96 -3.37
C GLY A 306 30.12 11.29 -3.41
N VAL A 307 30.05 11.98 -2.27
CA VAL A 307 29.36 13.26 -2.08
C VAL A 307 30.33 14.36 -1.62
N VAL A 308 29.97 15.62 -1.82
CA VAL A 308 30.66 16.79 -1.30
C VAL A 308 29.84 17.43 -0.18
N VAL A 309 30.33 17.33 1.05
CA VAL A 309 29.69 17.92 2.24
C VAL A 309 30.57 19.06 2.71
N ARG A 310 30.06 20.30 2.67
CA ARG A 310 30.78 21.51 3.11
C ARG A 310 32.18 21.65 2.48
N GLY A 311 32.29 21.32 1.19
CA GLY A 311 33.54 21.38 0.43
C GLY A 311 34.49 20.19 0.62
N ALA A 312 34.20 19.28 1.55
CA ALA A 312 34.97 18.05 1.74
C ALA A 312 34.31 16.88 0.97
N ARG A 313 35.13 16.05 0.32
CA ARG A 313 34.65 14.81 -0.30
C ARG A 313 34.48 13.73 0.76
N GLN A 314 33.33 13.07 0.76
CA GLN A 314 33.00 11.94 1.63
C GLN A 314 32.42 10.80 0.78
N ASN A 315 32.71 9.56 1.15
CA ASN A 315 31.99 8.40 0.62
C ASN A 315 30.89 8.01 1.61
N VAL A 316 29.65 7.92 1.12
CA VAL A 316 28.48 7.51 1.89
C VAL A 316 28.03 6.15 1.40
N THR A 317 28.02 5.16 2.29
CA THR A 317 27.51 3.82 1.98
C THR A 317 26.07 3.70 2.46
N LEU A 318 25.18 3.34 1.53
CA LEU A 318 23.79 2.99 1.79
C LEU A 318 23.68 1.47 1.87
N THR A 319 23.12 0.97 2.96
CA THR A 319 22.88 -0.46 3.20
C THR A 319 21.43 -0.63 3.63
N PRO A 320 20.47 -0.57 2.69
CA PRO A 320 19.06 -0.76 3.01
C PRO A 320 18.86 -2.17 3.59
N ASP A 321 17.91 -2.30 4.53
CA ASP A 321 17.50 -3.61 5.00
C ASP A 321 16.61 -4.29 3.96
N ARG A 322 17.25 -5.04 3.06
CA ARG A 322 16.57 -5.77 1.98
C ARG A 322 15.70 -6.92 2.49
N SER A 323 15.81 -7.25 3.77
CA SER A 323 14.94 -8.23 4.41
C SER A 323 13.80 -7.59 5.18
N ASN A 324 13.70 -6.26 5.25
CA ASN A 324 12.53 -5.60 5.79
C ASN A 324 11.35 -5.77 4.82
N VAL A 325 10.24 -6.33 5.31
CA VAL A 325 9.05 -6.60 4.49
C VAL A 325 8.41 -5.32 3.97
N MET A 326 8.62 -4.17 4.64
CA MET A 326 8.12 -2.87 4.21
C MET A 326 8.99 -2.19 3.16
N SER A 327 10.15 -2.77 2.83
CA SER A 327 10.95 -2.32 1.69
C SER A 327 10.46 -2.94 0.36
N TYR A 328 10.85 -2.33 -0.76
CA TYR A 328 10.58 -2.84 -2.11
C TYR A 328 11.55 -3.93 -2.57
N PHE A 329 12.36 -4.47 -1.66
CA PHE A 329 12.97 -5.79 -1.79
C PHE A 329 11.98 -6.92 -1.42
N LYS A 330 10.72 -6.60 -1.10
CA LYS A 330 9.64 -7.60 -0.98
C LYS A 330 9.60 -8.50 -2.22
N GLY A 331 9.52 -9.81 -2.00
CA GLY A 331 9.59 -10.82 -3.05
C GLY A 331 10.99 -11.37 -3.34
N CYS A 332 12.06 -10.73 -2.85
CA CYS A 332 13.37 -11.36 -2.83
C CYS A 332 13.35 -12.59 -1.89
N PRO A 333 14.17 -13.63 -2.16
CA PRO A 333 14.19 -14.86 -1.37
C PRO A 333 14.82 -14.68 0.03
N PHE A 334 15.03 -13.44 0.46
CA PHE A 334 15.55 -13.12 1.76
C PHE A 334 14.54 -13.48 2.85
N PRO A 335 15.01 -13.93 4.02
CA PRO A 335 14.15 -14.19 5.15
C PRO A 335 13.51 -12.89 5.72
N GLN A 336 12.34 -12.50 5.19
CA GLN A 336 11.69 -11.21 5.45
C GLN A 336 11.24 -11.02 6.90
N HIS A 337 11.32 -9.79 7.43
CA HIS A 337 11.00 -9.41 8.82
C HIS A 337 10.41 -7.99 8.96
N PHE A 338 9.97 -7.65 10.18
CA PHE A 338 9.74 -6.28 10.63
C PHE A 338 10.77 -5.90 11.69
N SER A 339 11.16 -4.62 11.72
CA SER A 339 12.02 -4.06 12.77
C SER A 339 11.29 -3.96 14.12
N SER A 340 11.98 -3.53 15.18
CA SER A 340 11.37 -3.42 16.51
C SER A 340 10.37 -2.26 16.56
N ALA A 341 10.74 -1.08 16.05
CA ALA A 341 9.83 0.06 16.01
C ALA A 341 8.60 -0.19 15.12
N GLN A 342 8.75 -0.98 14.05
CA GLN A 342 7.60 -1.43 13.25
C GLN A 342 6.63 -2.33 14.04
N TYR A 343 7.13 -3.19 14.93
CA TYR A 343 6.26 -3.94 15.86
C TYR A 343 5.58 -3.05 16.89
N GLU A 344 6.24 -1.98 17.34
CA GLU A 344 5.60 -0.99 18.20
C GLU A 344 4.43 -0.29 17.49
N ASN A 345 4.60 0.07 16.22
CA ASN A 345 3.51 0.61 15.39
C ASN A 345 2.35 -0.39 15.23
N ILE A 346 2.64 -1.69 15.03
CA ILE A 346 1.60 -2.73 14.99
C ILE A 346 0.82 -2.79 16.32
N HIS A 347 1.52 -2.74 17.46
CA HIS A 347 0.88 -2.74 18.77
C HIS A 347 0.08 -1.47 19.02
N ALA A 348 0.59 -0.31 18.61
CA ALA A 348 -0.11 0.97 18.71
C ALA A 348 -1.39 0.96 17.86
N ALA A 349 -1.35 0.43 16.64
CA ALA A 349 -2.52 0.27 15.78
C ALA A 349 -3.59 -0.61 16.46
N LEU A 350 -3.18 -1.77 17.01
CA LEU A 350 -4.07 -2.70 17.73
C LEU A 350 -4.62 -2.12 19.04
N ALA A 351 -3.89 -1.26 19.73
CA ALA A 351 -4.40 -0.52 20.89
C ALA A 351 -5.29 0.67 20.49
N GLY A 352 -5.14 1.16 19.26
CA GLY A 352 -5.82 2.33 18.71
C GLY A 352 -6.99 1.97 17.79
N ASN A 353 -6.93 2.41 16.54
CA ASN A 353 -8.03 2.30 15.58
C ASN A 353 -8.28 0.87 15.06
N ARG A 354 -7.45 -0.12 15.46
CA ARG A 354 -7.63 -1.55 15.13
C ARG A 354 -8.03 -2.41 16.33
N ARG A 355 -8.39 -1.80 17.47
CA ARG A 355 -8.79 -2.53 18.68
C ARG A 355 -9.92 -3.53 18.48
N ASP A 356 -10.84 -3.26 17.55
CA ASP A 356 -11.99 -4.12 17.28
C ASP A 356 -11.55 -5.50 16.76
N LEU A 357 -10.37 -5.61 16.12
CA LEU A 357 -9.81 -6.90 15.69
C LEU A 357 -9.54 -7.87 16.86
N LEU A 358 -9.32 -7.31 18.07
CA LEU A 358 -9.04 -8.08 19.28
C LEU A 358 -10.33 -8.54 19.99
N ALA A 359 -11.49 -8.00 19.62
CA ALA A 359 -12.77 -8.30 20.28
C ALA A 359 -13.41 -9.62 19.82
N SER A 360 -12.77 -10.33 18.87
CA SER A 360 -13.32 -11.53 18.24
C SER A 360 -13.34 -12.78 19.13
N ASP A 361 -12.74 -12.74 20.33
CA ASP A 361 -12.72 -13.87 21.27
C ASP A 361 -13.97 -14.00 22.18
N GLY A 362 -15.02 -13.20 21.98
CA GLY A 362 -16.35 -13.54 22.47
C GLY A 362 -17.22 -12.37 22.92
N GLY A 363 -18.39 -12.22 22.28
CA GLY A 363 -19.59 -11.79 22.99
C GLY A 363 -20.45 -10.69 22.38
N CYS A 364 -19.96 -9.87 21.43
CA CYS A 364 -20.80 -8.77 20.89
C CYS A 364 -21.40 -9.04 19.49
N TYR A 365 -20.78 -9.90 18.68
CA TYR A 365 -21.21 -10.15 17.31
C TYR A 365 -21.69 -11.60 17.11
N SER A 366 -22.65 -12.07 17.90
CA SER A 366 -23.40 -13.26 17.51
C SER A 366 -24.45 -12.90 16.45
N ARG A 367 -24.10 -13.19 15.19
CA ARG A 367 -24.90 -13.40 13.97
C ARG A 367 -26.38 -12.99 13.96
N GLY A 368 -26.69 -12.03 13.10
CA GLY A 368 -27.91 -12.03 12.27
C GLY A 368 -27.48 -11.85 10.82
N SER A 369 -27.74 -12.85 9.97
CA SER A 369 -27.19 -13.01 8.62
C SER A 369 -27.77 -12.11 7.53
N ASP A 370 -28.60 -11.12 7.85
CA ASP A 370 -29.34 -10.34 6.85
C ASP A 370 -29.32 -8.83 7.18
N GLY A 371 -28.12 -8.24 7.18
CA GLY A 371 -27.98 -6.78 7.23
C GLY A 371 -28.11 -6.17 5.83
N PRO A 372 -28.96 -5.14 5.60
CA PRO A 372 -29.05 -4.48 4.31
C PRO A 372 -27.71 -3.83 3.95
N VAL A 373 -27.32 -3.94 2.68
CA VAL A 373 -26.21 -3.17 2.09
C VAL A 373 -26.49 -1.69 2.33
N VAL A 374 -25.57 -0.99 3.00
CA VAL A 374 -25.69 0.46 3.25
C VAL A 374 -25.55 1.19 1.91
N THR A 375 -26.68 1.57 1.31
CA THR A 375 -26.73 2.36 0.07
C THR A 375 -27.17 3.81 0.29
N SER A 376 -27.36 4.24 1.54
CA SER A 376 -27.78 5.60 1.90
C SER A 376 -27.08 6.11 3.17
N ASP A 377 -27.02 7.44 3.30
CA ASP A 377 -26.48 8.13 4.47
C ASP A 377 -27.19 7.72 5.78
N ASP A 378 -28.49 7.42 5.70
CA ASP A 378 -29.26 6.92 6.84
C ASP A 378 -28.79 5.53 7.31
N GLY A 379 -28.37 4.66 6.37
CA GLY A 379 -27.79 3.36 6.69
C GLY A 379 -26.42 3.47 7.37
N LEU A 380 -25.62 4.48 6.99
CA LEU A 380 -24.34 4.78 7.62
C LEU A 380 -24.55 5.29 9.06
N VAL A 381 -25.49 6.22 9.26
CA VAL A 381 -25.84 6.73 10.60
C VAL A 381 -26.39 5.63 11.51
N ALA A 382 -27.23 4.73 10.99
CA ALA A 382 -27.74 3.59 11.74
C ALA A 382 -26.62 2.62 12.15
N THR A 383 -25.65 2.38 11.26
CA THR A 383 -24.48 1.53 11.53
C THR A 383 -23.58 2.17 12.60
N ILE A 384 -23.29 3.47 12.50
CA ILE A 384 -22.52 4.22 13.50
C ILE A 384 -23.20 4.15 14.88
N ARG A 385 -24.54 4.30 14.94
CA ARG A 385 -25.30 4.19 16.19
C ARG A 385 -25.24 2.77 16.78
N ARG A 386 -25.24 1.73 15.94
CA ARG A 386 -25.17 0.34 16.39
C ARG A 386 -23.78 -0.02 16.93
N ILE A 387 -22.73 0.53 16.32
CA ILE A 387 -21.35 0.44 16.82
C ILE A 387 -21.22 1.18 18.17
N ALA A 388 -21.80 2.38 18.27
CA ALA A 388 -21.80 3.16 19.51
C ALA A 388 -22.59 2.51 20.66
N ALA A 389 -23.59 1.69 20.37
CA ALA A 389 -24.40 0.98 21.38
C ALA A 389 -23.69 -0.24 22.00
N CYS A 390 -22.54 -0.66 21.47
CA CYS A 390 -21.75 -1.75 22.06
C CYS A 390 -21.00 -1.26 23.31
N LYS A 391 -21.56 -1.56 24.49
CA LYS A 391 -21.02 -1.21 25.83
C LYS A 391 -19.63 -1.76 26.18
N LEU A 392 -18.97 -2.52 25.30
CA LEU A 392 -17.60 -3.02 25.51
C LEU A 392 -16.53 -2.06 24.97
N LEU A 393 -16.92 -0.91 24.39
CA LEU A 393 -16.00 0.08 23.82
C LEU A 393 -15.83 1.35 24.68
N GLU A 394 -16.16 1.32 25.97
CA GLU A 394 -15.74 2.40 26.87
C GLU A 394 -14.24 2.25 27.17
N ARG A 395 -13.40 2.81 26.27
CA ARG A 395 -12.15 3.37 26.75
C ARG A 395 -12.50 4.61 27.56
N LYS A 396 -11.74 4.89 28.61
CA LYS A 396 -11.73 6.22 29.21
C LYS A 396 -11.37 7.21 28.08
N PRO A 397 -12.25 8.15 27.71
CA PRO A 397 -12.00 9.06 26.60
C PRO A 397 -10.69 9.81 26.82
N MET A 398 -9.94 10.05 25.74
CA MET A 398 -8.73 10.88 25.86
C MET A 398 -9.12 12.28 26.33
N PRO A 399 -8.25 13.01 27.05
CA PRO A 399 -8.61 14.32 27.59
C PRO A 399 -9.18 15.28 26.52
N TRP A 400 -8.63 15.28 25.31
CA TRP A 400 -9.16 16.12 24.23
C TRP A 400 -10.54 15.67 23.71
N GLU A 401 -10.87 14.37 23.75
CA GLU A 401 -12.19 13.85 23.37
C GLU A 401 -13.25 14.22 24.41
N GLU A 402 -12.89 14.24 25.70
CA GLU A 402 -13.76 14.75 26.77
C GLU A 402 -14.03 16.26 26.59
N VAL A 403 -13.00 17.02 26.21
CA VAL A 403 -13.12 18.45 25.90
C VAL A 403 -14.06 18.65 24.72
N MET A 404 -13.83 17.99 23.60
CA MET A 404 -14.66 18.14 22.40
C MET A 404 -16.10 17.68 22.64
N GLY A 405 -16.31 16.56 23.34
CA GLY A 405 -17.65 16.11 23.71
C GLY A 405 -18.39 17.11 24.60
N THR A 406 -17.69 17.77 25.52
CA THR A 406 -18.26 18.83 26.36
C THR A 406 -18.57 20.09 25.54
N ILE A 407 -17.70 20.47 24.61
CA ILE A 407 -17.89 21.62 23.72
C ILE A 407 -19.08 21.41 22.77
N TYR A 408 -19.21 20.23 22.18
CA TYR A 408 -20.32 19.93 21.26
C TYR A 408 -21.66 19.78 21.97
N SER A 409 -21.68 19.26 23.19
CA SER A 409 -22.92 19.14 23.98
C SER A 409 -23.32 20.47 24.64
N GLN A 410 -22.39 21.39 24.84
CA GLN A 410 -22.62 22.70 25.46
C GLN A 410 -21.84 23.81 24.73
N PRO A 411 -22.28 24.19 23.51
CA PRO A 411 -21.53 25.10 22.62
C PRO A 411 -21.34 26.53 23.15
N GLY A 412 -21.89 26.86 24.33
CA GLY A 412 -21.70 28.15 25.01
C GLY A 412 -20.64 28.16 26.12
N ASP A 413 -20.12 27.00 26.56
CA ASP A 413 -19.25 26.93 27.75
C ASP A 413 -17.92 26.19 27.47
N LEU A 414 -17.10 26.80 26.61
CA LEU A 414 -15.72 26.37 26.35
C LEU A 414 -14.90 26.25 27.65
N LYS A 415 -15.19 27.10 28.66
CA LYS A 415 -14.50 27.08 29.96
C LYS A 415 -14.83 25.85 30.80
N ALA A 416 -16.01 25.24 30.63
CA ALA A 416 -16.37 23.99 31.30
C ALA A 416 -15.57 22.80 30.73
N GLY A 417 -15.38 22.74 29.41
CA GLY A 417 -14.58 21.71 28.75
C GLY A 417 -13.12 21.70 29.24
N PHE A 418 -12.45 22.85 29.23
CA PHE A 418 -11.04 22.94 29.66
C PHE A 418 -10.82 22.74 31.16
N ARG A 419 -11.76 23.18 32.02
CA ARG A 419 -11.68 22.95 33.48
C ARG A 419 -11.76 21.47 33.84
N LYS A 420 -12.54 20.70 33.09
CA LYS A 420 -12.74 19.26 33.33
C LYS A 420 -11.47 18.43 33.14
N VAL A 421 -10.53 18.92 32.33
CA VAL A 421 -9.26 18.22 32.01
C VAL A 421 -8.01 18.89 32.58
N GLY A 422 -8.15 19.91 33.43
CA GLY A 422 -7.04 20.52 34.16
C GLY A 422 -6.06 21.35 33.32
N ILE A 423 -6.47 21.83 32.13
CA ILE A 423 -5.60 22.63 31.25
C ILE A 423 -5.71 24.12 31.63
N ALA A 424 -4.58 24.73 32.01
CA ALA A 424 -4.52 26.16 32.33
C ALA A 424 -4.73 27.02 31.08
N THR A 425 -5.72 27.91 31.12
CA THR A 425 -6.26 28.68 29.99
C THR A 425 -5.33 29.75 29.38
N GLY A 426 -4.08 29.85 29.83
CA GLY A 426 -3.18 30.96 29.48
C GLY A 426 -2.62 30.92 28.05
N ALA A 427 -2.37 29.72 27.49
CA ALA A 427 -1.67 29.57 26.20
C ALA A 427 -2.59 29.34 24.99
N ILE A 428 -3.90 29.13 25.20
CA ILE A 428 -4.86 28.70 24.15
C ILE A 428 -5.69 29.88 23.60
N GLY A 429 -5.60 31.06 24.24
CA GLY A 429 -6.43 32.22 23.90
C GLY A 429 -6.29 32.76 22.47
N VAL A 430 -5.13 32.56 21.83
CA VAL A 430 -4.85 33.08 20.48
C VAL A 430 -5.45 32.18 19.39
N HIS A 431 -5.49 30.86 19.59
CA HIS A 431 -6.10 29.94 18.61
C HIS A 431 -7.63 29.99 18.64
N VAL A 432 -8.22 30.08 19.83
CA VAL A 432 -9.68 30.10 20.00
C VAL A 432 -10.30 31.41 19.48
N ALA A 433 -9.59 32.53 19.57
CA ALA A 433 -10.04 33.79 18.96
C ALA A 433 -10.13 33.69 17.42
N ARG A 434 -9.22 32.94 16.81
CA ARG A 434 -9.17 32.75 15.34
C ARG A 434 -10.28 31.82 14.84
N GLU A 435 -10.58 30.75 15.57
CA GLU A 435 -11.70 29.84 15.25
C GLU A 435 -13.06 30.49 15.48
N LYS A 436 -13.22 31.30 16.55
CA LYS A 436 -14.46 32.04 16.80
C LYS A 436 -14.76 33.05 15.68
N ALA A 437 -13.75 33.78 15.20
CA ALA A 437 -13.89 34.71 14.08
C ALA A 437 -14.29 34.00 12.77
N LEU A 438 -13.77 32.79 12.54
CA LEU A 438 -14.14 31.96 11.37
C LEU A 438 -15.60 31.49 11.44
N LEU A 439 -16.05 31.07 12.63
CA LEU A 439 -17.43 30.62 12.86
C LEU A 439 -18.45 31.77 12.83
N GLU A 440 -18.07 32.98 13.24
CA GLU A 440 -18.90 34.18 13.09
C GLU A 440 -18.99 34.62 11.63
N ALA A 441 -17.89 34.54 10.86
CA ALA A 441 -17.90 34.84 9.42
C ALA A 441 -18.84 33.90 8.63
N LEU A 442 -18.92 32.62 9.00
CA LEU A 442 -19.78 31.62 8.37
C LEU A 442 -21.28 31.77 8.72
N ARG A 443 -21.63 32.61 9.71
CA ARG A 443 -23.02 32.83 10.15
C ARG A 443 -23.65 34.08 9.56
N THR A 444 -22.86 34.96 8.96
CA THR A 444 -23.38 36.12 8.23
C THR A 444 -23.75 35.67 6.81
N PRO A 445 -25.04 35.67 6.42
CA PRO A 445 -25.39 35.43 5.03
C PRO A 445 -24.79 36.54 4.15
N PRO A 446 -24.42 36.25 2.89
CA PRO A 446 -23.96 37.27 1.97
C PRO A 446 -25.05 38.34 1.83
N VAL A 447 -24.64 39.61 1.90
CA VAL A 447 -25.49 40.74 1.54
C VAL A 447 -25.56 40.71 0.02
N ASP A 448 -26.76 40.50 -0.53
CA ASP A 448 -26.99 40.55 -1.97
C ASP A 448 -26.80 42.00 -2.46
N ASP A 449 -25.83 42.22 -3.35
CA ASP A 449 -25.72 43.37 -4.24
C ASP A 449 -26.11 42.98 -5.67
#